data_AF-A0A1A8RNW4-F1
#
_entry.id   AF-A0A1A8RNW4-F1
#
_cell.length_a   1.000
_cell.length_b   1.000
_cell.length_c   1.000
_cell.angle_alpha   90.00
_cell.angle_beta   90.00
_cell.angle_gamma   90.00
#
_symmetry.space_group_name_H-M   'P 1'
#
loop_
_entity.id
_entity.type
_entity.pdbx_description
1 polymer ?
#
loop_
_entity_poly.entity_id
_entity_poly.type
_entity_poly.pdbx_seq_one_letter_code
_entity_poly.pdbx_strand_id
1 'polypeptide(L)'
;HQVELVTLLDDNSLHMWTLRGHKGISELLEIGRFMLTGPPGAPPSVTSVTAVLAHSSGELLLLGTEGGHVFVVEVPGFRELEERNISLDQITNSVPDDYLGRRNLEHVEALEENPINPSQVVIGYGRGLMVIWDLEKKNAVQHLPATQQLESMWWTEDGSHILSSHSDGSYCRWRVGGPEEEEEEK
;
A
#
# COMPACT_ATOMS: atom_id res chain seq x y z
N HIS A 1 -8.87 -23.61 -11.33
CA HIS A 1 -8.98 -22.30 -10.66
C HIS A 1 -9.28 -21.24 -11.71
N GLN A 2 -10.18 -20.32 -11.43
CA GLN A 2 -10.49 -19.19 -12.30
C GLN A 2 -9.49 -18.09 -11.95
N VAL A 3 -8.75 -17.60 -12.94
CA VAL A 3 -7.76 -16.54 -12.74
C VAL A 3 -8.46 -15.20 -12.85
N GLU A 4 -8.23 -14.35 -11.87
CA GLU A 4 -8.73 -12.99 -11.81
C GLU A 4 -7.56 -12.01 -11.88
N LEU A 5 -7.75 -10.91 -12.58
CA LEU A 5 -6.76 -9.86 -12.78
C LEU A 5 -7.42 -8.53 -12.45
N VAL A 6 -6.67 -7.66 -11.77
CA VAL A 6 -7.08 -6.27 -11.54
C VAL A 6 -6.11 -5.36 -12.28
N THR A 7 -6.63 -4.35 -12.96
CA THR A 7 -5.83 -3.32 -13.64
C THR A 7 -6.27 -1.95 -13.17
N LEU A 8 -5.32 -1.09 -12.86
CA LEU A 8 -5.52 0.35 -12.67
C LEU A 8 -5.17 1.07 -13.96
N LEU A 9 -6.05 1.96 -14.42
CA LEU A 9 -5.83 2.78 -15.62
C LEU A 9 -5.47 4.23 -15.24
N ASP A 10 -5.01 5.00 -16.23
CA ASP A 10 -4.60 6.40 -16.10
C ASP A 10 -5.76 7.35 -15.73
N ASP A 11 -7.00 6.97 -16.04
CA ASP A 11 -8.22 7.65 -15.61
C ASP A 11 -8.62 7.33 -14.15
N ASN A 12 -7.73 6.67 -13.39
CA ASN A 12 -7.93 6.22 -12.01
C ASN A 12 -9.03 5.15 -11.84
N SER A 13 -9.48 4.51 -12.93
CA SER A 13 -10.44 3.42 -12.82
C SER A 13 -9.77 2.07 -12.64
N LEU A 14 -10.32 1.28 -11.72
CA LEU A 14 -9.96 -0.11 -11.47
C LEU A 14 -10.90 -1.00 -12.26
N HIS A 15 -10.33 -1.96 -12.97
CA HIS A 15 -11.06 -2.96 -13.74
C HIS A 15 -10.67 -4.34 -13.27
N MET A 16 -11.67 -5.19 -13.05
CA MET A 16 -11.50 -6.59 -12.71
C MET A 16 -11.84 -7.45 -13.91
N TRP A 17 -10.99 -8.42 -14.17
CA TRP A 17 -11.05 -9.27 -15.33
C TRP A 17 -11.00 -10.73 -14.92
N THR A 18 -11.66 -11.59 -15.69
CA THR A 18 -11.53 -13.03 -15.53
C THR A 18 -11.11 -13.68 -16.85
N LEU A 19 -10.22 -14.67 -16.75
CA LEU A 19 -9.81 -15.47 -17.90
C LEU A 19 -10.81 -16.60 -18.13
N ARG A 20 -11.49 -16.59 -19.27
CA ARG A 20 -12.46 -17.63 -19.64
C ARG A 20 -12.00 -18.37 -20.90
N GLY A 21 -11.90 -19.70 -20.79
CA GLY A 21 -11.68 -20.57 -21.94
C GLY A 21 -13.00 -20.96 -22.59
N HIS A 22 -13.11 -20.82 -23.90
CA HIS A 22 -14.25 -21.34 -24.68
C HIS A 22 -13.80 -21.78 -26.07
N LYS A 23 -14.13 -23.03 -26.45
CA LYS A 23 -13.82 -23.63 -27.77
C LYS A 23 -12.34 -23.53 -28.19
N GLY A 24 -11.41 -23.69 -27.25
CA GLY A 24 -9.97 -23.66 -27.53
C GLY A 24 -9.37 -22.24 -27.62
N ILE A 25 -10.15 -21.21 -27.32
CA ILE A 25 -9.71 -19.81 -27.23
C ILE A 25 -9.82 -19.38 -25.78
N SER A 26 -8.84 -18.61 -25.31
CA SER A 26 -8.87 -17.94 -24.01
C SER A 26 -9.20 -16.47 -24.21
N GLU A 27 -10.22 -15.97 -23.52
CA GLU A 27 -10.70 -14.59 -23.59
C GLU A 27 -10.62 -13.95 -22.21
N LEU A 28 -10.26 -12.67 -22.16
CA LEU A 28 -10.30 -11.86 -20.96
C LEU A 28 -11.64 -11.12 -20.93
N LEU A 29 -12.43 -11.35 -19.88
CA LEU A 29 -13.75 -10.74 -19.72
C LEU A 29 -13.73 -9.77 -18.55
N GLU A 30 -14.14 -8.53 -18.78
CA GLU A 30 -14.36 -7.55 -17.72
C GLU A 30 -15.58 -7.99 -16.88
N ILE A 31 -15.40 -8.08 -15.58
CA ILE A 31 -16.43 -8.52 -14.63
C ILE A 31 -16.74 -7.47 -13.56
N GLY A 32 -15.96 -6.39 -13.49
CA GLY A 32 -16.21 -5.28 -12.58
C GLY A 32 -15.41 -4.05 -12.95
N ARG A 33 -15.97 -2.89 -12.64
CA ARG A 33 -15.32 -1.59 -12.74
C ARG A 33 -15.60 -0.76 -11.51
N PHE A 34 -14.59 -0.03 -11.04
CA PHE A 34 -14.68 0.83 -9.86
C PHE A 34 -13.83 2.08 -10.04
N MET A 35 -14.22 3.14 -9.37
CA MET A 35 -13.43 4.37 -9.29
C MET A 35 -13.52 4.86 -7.85
N LEU A 36 -12.37 5.10 -7.24
CA LEU A 36 -12.31 5.58 -5.88
C LEU A 36 -12.72 7.06 -5.82
N THR A 37 -13.75 7.36 -5.05
CA THR A 37 -14.28 8.72 -4.91
C THR A 37 -13.95 9.29 -3.55
N GLY A 38 -13.36 10.49 -3.53
CA GLY A 38 -13.11 11.20 -2.28
C GLY A 38 -14.37 11.77 -1.64
N PRO A 39 -14.25 12.28 -0.40
CA PRO A 39 -15.32 13.01 0.26
C PRO A 39 -15.85 14.17 -0.61
N PRO A 40 -17.13 14.56 -0.45
CA PRO A 40 -17.69 15.68 -1.20
C PRO A 40 -16.85 16.94 -1.05
N GLY A 41 -16.37 17.48 -2.18
CA GLY A 41 -15.54 18.69 -2.23
C GLY A 41 -14.03 18.46 -2.11
N ALA A 42 -13.56 17.22 -1.89
CA ALA A 42 -12.14 16.90 -2.00
C ALA A 42 -11.69 16.94 -3.48
N PRO A 43 -10.49 17.45 -3.78
CA PRO A 43 -9.96 17.41 -5.13
C PRO A 43 -9.73 15.95 -5.57
N PRO A 44 -9.97 15.60 -6.85
CA PRO A 44 -9.81 14.24 -7.36
C PRO A 44 -8.41 13.65 -7.14
N SER A 45 -7.39 14.51 -7.03
CA SER A 45 -6.02 14.09 -6.75
C SER A 45 -5.94 13.29 -5.44
N VAL A 46 -6.68 13.65 -4.39
CA VAL A 46 -6.59 12.99 -3.06
C VAL A 46 -6.88 11.48 -3.12
N THR A 47 -7.74 11.06 -4.06
CA THR A 47 -8.09 9.64 -4.26
C THR A 47 -7.52 9.05 -5.55
N SER A 48 -6.54 9.72 -6.17
CA SER A 48 -5.77 9.13 -7.26
C SER A 48 -4.92 8.00 -6.69
N VAL A 49 -5.14 6.79 -7.18
CA VAL A 49 -4.48 5.58 -6.71
C VAL A 49 -3.06 5.56 -7.27
N THR A 50 -2.09 5.41 -6.38
CA THR A 50 -0.65 5.40 -6.67
C THR A 50 -0.03 4.03 -6.42
N ALA A 51 -0.59 3.27 -5.48
CA ALA A 51 -0.16 1.91 -5.15
C ALA A 51 -1.36 0.98 -5.02
N VAL A 52 -1.21 -0.26 -5.48
CA VAL A 52 -2.24 -1.32 -5.37
C VAL A 52 -1.60 -2.57 -4.81
N LEU A 53 -2.15 -3.06 -3.70
CA LEU A 53 -1.76 -4.33 -3.10
C LEU A 53 -2.95 -5.30 -3.13
N ALA A 54 -2.78 -6.42 -3.81
CA ALA A 54 -3.71 -7.54 -3.76
C ALA A 54 -3.36 -8.44 -2.56
N HIS A 55 -4.24 -8.47 -1.57
CA HIS A 55 -4.01 -9.19 -0.34
C HIS A 55 -4.10 -10.71 -0.54
N SER A 56 -3.27 -11.47 0.15
CA SER A 56 -3.15 -12.93 0.02
C SER A 56 -4.45 -13.71 0.30
N SER A 57 -5.40 -13.11 1.03
CA SER A 57 -6.73 -13.69 1.22
C SER A 57 -7.51 -13.88 -0.09
N GLY A 58 -7.17 -13.13 -1.14
CA GLY A 58 -7.89 -13.12 -2.42
C GLY A 58 -9.21 -12.36 -2.38
N GLU A 59 -9.54 -11.71 -1.26
CA GLU A 59 -10.81 -11.02 -1.04
C GLU A 59 -10.67 -9.51 -0.90
N LEU A 60 -9.44 -8.99 -0.79
CA LEU A 60 -9.18 -7.57 -0.50
C LEU A 60 -8.14 -6.98 -1.45
N LEU A 61 -8.38 -5.72 -1.82
CA LEU A 61 -7.40 -4.81 -2.39
C LEU A 61 -7.15 -3.66 -1.42
N LEU A 62 -5.90 -3.30 -1.25
CA LEU A 62 -5.48 -2.08 -0.57
C LEU A 62 -5.01 -1.08 -1.62
N LEU A 63 -5.57 0.13 -1.58
CA LEU A 63 -5.36 1.19 -2.56
C LEU A 63 -4.71 2.38 -1.88
N GLY A 64 -3.41 2.54 -2.09
CA GLY A 64 -2.67 3.73 -1.66
C GLY A 64 -2.94 4.90 -2.58
N THR A 65 -3.07 6.10 -2.02
CA THR A 65 -3.44 7.29 -2.82
C THR A 65 -2.40 8.41 -2.75
N GLU A 66 -2.49 9.32 -3.71
CA GLU A 66 -1.76 10.60 -3.74
C GLU A 66 -1.98 11.42 -2.47
N GLY A 67 -3.18 11.31 -1.87
CA GLY A 67 -3.50 11.97 -0.59
C GLY A 67 -2.88 11.33 0.64
N GLY A 68 -2.11 10.24 0.50
CA GLY A 68 -1.48 9.54 1.62
C GLY A 68 -2.39 8.59 2.40
N HIS A 69 -3.59 8.33 1.88
CA HIS A 69 -4.56 7.40 2.47
C HIS A 69 -4.39 6.00 1.88
N VAL A 70 -4.81 4.98 2.64
CA VAL A 70 -4.98 3.62 2.11
C VAL A 70 -6.45 3.21 2.26
N PHE A 71 -7.10 2.94 1.13
CA PHE A 71 -8.47 2.46 1.09
C PHE A 71 -8.49 0.95 0.98
N VAL A 72 -9.40 0.29 1.71
CA VAL A 72 -9.57 -1.16 1.68
C VAL A 72 -10.85 -1.49 0.94
N VAL A 73 -10.75 -2.32 -0.09
CA VAL A 73 -11.86 -2.63 -0.98
C VAL A 73 -12.00 -4.15 -1.13
N GLU A 74 -13.22 -4.67 -1.01
CA GLU A 74 -13.50 -6.08 -1.26
C GLU A 74 -13.53 -6.39 -2.75
N VAL A 75 -13.01 -7.57 -3.09
CA VAL A 75 -13.11 -8.19 -4.41
C VAL A 75 -13.70 -9.60 -4.29
N PRO A 76 -14.50 -10.05 -5.28
CA PRO A 76 -14.95 -9.28 -6.45
C PRO A 76 -16.02 -8.24 -6.09
N GLY A 77 -16.20 -7.25 -6.96
CA GLY A 77 -17.30 -6.26 -6.86
C GLY A 77 -16.91 -4.88 -6.32
N PHE A 78 -15.67 -4.71 -5.87
CA PHE A 78 -15.09 -3.43 -5.48
C PHE A 78 -15.90 -2.65 -4.43
N ARG A 79 -16.26 -3.32 -3.33
CA ARG A 79 -16.99 -2.67 -2.23
C ARG A 79 -16.00 -2.07 -1.24
N GLU A 80 -16.00 -0.74 -1.09
CA GLU A 80 -15.19 -0.08 -0.07
C GLU A 80 -15.59 -0.50 1.35
N LEU A 81 -14.58 -0.74 2.20
CA LEU A 81 -14.70 -1.03 3.62
C LEU A 81 -14.22 0.18 4.42
N GLU A 82 -15.06 1.22 4.52
CA GLU A 82 -14.72 2.49 5.17
C GLU A 82 -14.12 2.32 6.57
N GLU A 83 -14.60 1.35 7.35
CA GLU A 83 -14.11 1.08 8.70
C GLU A 83 -12.70 0.49 8.75
N ARG A 84 -12.19 -0.03 7.63
CA ARG A 84 -10.84 -0.62 7.50
C ARG A 84 -9.86 0.32 6.81
N ASN A 85 -10.32 1.44 6.25
CA ASN A 85 -9.45 2.45 5.66
C ASN A 85 -8.43 2.95 6.69
N ILE A 86 -7.23 3.25 6.20
CA ILE A 86 -6.13 3.80 6.97
C ILE A 86 -5.98 5.24 6.56
N SER A 87 -6.36 6.17 7.44
CA SER A 87 -6.27 7.59 7.15
C SER A 87 -4.87 8.13 7.38
N LEU A 88 -4.50 9.16 6.60
CA LEU A 88 -3.25 9.88 6.82
C LEU A 88 -3.14 10.42 8.26
N ASP A 89 -4.26 10.84 8.85
CA ASP A 89 -4.30 11.32 10.23
C ASP A 89 -3.97 10.22 11.25
N GLN A 90 -4.45 8.98 11.05
CA GLN A 90 -4.10 7.87 11.93
C GLN A 90 -2.60 7.59 11.93
N ILE A 91 -1.99 7.65 10.75
CA ILE A 91 -0.56 7.44 10.58
C ILE A 91 0.20 8.61 11.22
N THR A 92 -0.15 9.84 10.88
CA THR A 92 0.46 11.05 11.44
C THR A 92 0.38 11.05 12.97
N ASN A 93 -0.79 10.79 13.55
CA ASN A 93 -0.94 10.76 15.02
C ASN A 93 -0.17 9.62 15.71
N SER A 94 0.31 8.61 14.97
CA SER A 94 1.13 7.52 15.50
C SER A 94 2.63 7.81 15.47
N VAL A 95 3.05 8.76 14.64
CA VAL A 95 4.47 9.08 14.42
C VAL A 95 4.94 10.08 15.49
N PRO A 96 6.14 9.89 16.07
CA PRO A 96 6.74 10.87 16.98
C PRO A 96 6.84 12.29 16.40
N ASP A 97 6.58 13.31 17.24
CA ASP A 97 6.51 14.73 16.84
C ASP A 97 7.80 15.25 16.18
N ASP A 98 8.95 14.68 16.55
CA ASP A 98 10.27 15.07 16.04
C ASP A 98 10.48 14.70 14.55
N TYR A 99 9.76 13.69 14.05
CA TYR A 99 9.74 13.34 12.64
C TYR A 99 8.80 14.28 11.85
N LEU A 100 7.57 14.48 12.34
CA LEU A 100 6.54 15.25 11.63
C LEU A 100 6.82 16.75 11.59
N GLY A 101 7.44 17.31 12.63
CA GLY A 101 7.86 18.72 12.65
C GLY A 101 8.87 19.07 11.54
N ARG A 102 9.41 18.06 10.85
CA ARG A 102 10.40 18.22 9.78
C ARG A 102 9.81 17.99 8.39
N ARG A 103 8.80 17.12 8.21
CA ARG A 103 8.31 16.68 6.88
C ARG A 103 6.85 16.17 6.90
N ASN A 104 6.08 16.53 5.87
CA ASN A 104 4.82 15.84 5.52
C ASN A 104 5.12 14.45 4.92
N LEU A 105 4.15 13.55 4.94
CA LEU A 105 4.35 12.18 4.42
C LEU A 105 4.24 12.10 2.89
N GLU A 106 3.42 12.97 2.27
CA GLU A 106 3.06 12.93 0.83
C GLU A 106 2.20 11.69 0.47
N HIS A 107 2.29 11.23 -0.78
CA HIS A 107 1.51 10.13 -1.32
C HIS A 107 2.01 8.78 -0.79
N VAL A 108 1.15 7.77 -0.91
CA VAL A 108 1.56 6.37 -0.72
C VAL A 108 2.34 5.95 -1.96
N GLU A 109 3.64 5.73 -1.82
CA GLU A 109 4.53 5.28 -2.90
C GLU A 109 4.41 3.77 -3.11
N ALA A 110 4.35 3.00 -2.03
CA ALA A 110 4.34 1.55 -2.10
C ALA A 110 3.50 0.91 -0.98
N LEU A 111 3.01 -0.30 -1.24
CA LEU A 111 2.27 -1.14 -0.30
C LEU A 111 2.74 -2.58 -0.43
N GLU A 112 3.11 -3.21 0.69
CA GLU A 112 3.57 -4.60 0.68
C GLU A 112 2.98 -5.37 1.87
N GLU A 113 2.44 -6.56 1.62
CA GLU A 113 1.96 -7.47 2.66
C GLU A 113 3.14 -8.18 3.34
N ASN A 114 3.09 -8.34 4.66
CA ASN A 114 4.10 -9.13 5.36
C ASN A 114 3.94 -10.62 4.98
N PRO A 115 4.99 -11.26 4.42
CA PRO A 115 4.89 -12.64 3.90
C PRO A 115 4.66 -13.70 4.99
N ILE A 116 4.97 -13.38 6.25
CA ILE A 116 4.80 -14.28 7.40
C ILE A 116 3.52 -13.97 8.18
N ASN A 117 3.06 -12.72 8.16
CA ASN A 117 1.87 -12.27 8.87
C ASN A 117 0.95 -11.41 7.98
N PRO A 118 -0.03 -12.02 7.29
CA PRO A 118 -1.00 -11.32 6.45
C PRO A 118 -1.79 -10.20 7.15
N SER A 119 -1.90 -10.22 8.49
CA SER A 119 -2.56 -9.12 9.20
C SER A 119 -1.73 -7.83 9.23
N GLN A 120 -0.50 -7.86 8.74
CA GLN A 120 0.39 -6.70 8.69
C GLN A 120 0.74 -6.32 7.25
N VAL A 121 0.71 -5.03 7.00
CA VAL A 121 1.17 -4.43 5.74
C VAL A 121 2.17 -3.34 6.07
N VAL A 122 3.16 -3.12 5.22
CA VAL A 122 3.98 -1.92 5.26
C VAL A 122 3.45 -0.92 4.24
N ILE A 123 3.34 0.33 4.69
CA ILE A 123 2.94 1.49 3.89
C ILE A 123 4.18 2.35 3.73
N GLY A 124 4.64 2.53 2.49
CA GLY A 124 5.77 3.39 2.16
C GLY A 124 5.29 4.71 1.60
N TYR A 125 5.75 5.82 2.20
CA TYR A 125 5.40 7.16 1.79
C TYR A 125 6.48 7.81 0.94
N GLY A 126 6.07 8.70 0.04
CA GLY A 126 6.97 9.35 -0.93
C GLY A 126 8.22 9.96 -0.31
N ARG A 127 8.14 10.56 0.89
CA ARG A 127 9.31 11.18 1.56
C ARG A 127 10.19 10.25 2.38
N GLY A 128 9.94 8.95 2.31
CA GLY A 128 10.80 7.91 2.90
C GLY A 128 10.24 7.24 4.16
N LEU A 129 9.28 7.83 4.87
CA LEU A 129 8.69 7.14 6.02
C LEU A 129 8.03 5.85 5.54
N MET A 130 8.34 4.74 6.20
CA MET A 130 7.54 3.53 6.06
C MET A 130 6.93 3.16 7.41
N VAL A 131 5.71 2.62 7.38
CA VAL A 131 4.97 2.27 8.59
C VAL A 131 4.43 0.85 8.44
N ILE A 132 4.82 -0.03 9.36
CA ILE A 132 4.20 -1.35 9.49
C ILE A 132 2.89 -1.16 10.25
N TRP A 133 1.79 -1.55 9.64
CA TRP A 133 0.44 -1.37 10.14
C TRP A 133 -0.25 -2.71 10.38
N ASP A 134 -0.91 -2.86 11.53
CA ASP A 134 -1.73 -4.03 11.85
C ASP A 134 -3.18 -3.77 11.40
N LEU A 135 -3.65 -4.52 10.39
CA LEU A 135 -4.97 -4.39 9.77
C LEU A 135 -6.11 -4.76 10.73
N GLU A 136 -5.86 -5.65 11.70
CA GLU A 136 -6.88 -6.10 12.65
C GLU A 136 -7.01 -5.13 13.83
N LYS A 137 -5.87 -4.74 14.42
CA LYS A 137 -5.81 -3.82 15.55
C LYS A 137 -5.94 -2.35 15.15
N LYS A 138 -5.74 -2.05 13.86
CA LYS A 138 -5.84 -0.71 13.27
C LYS A 138 -4.88 0.28 13.93
N ASN A 139 -3.63 -0.13 14.07
CA ASN A 139 -2.58 0.71 14.61
C ASN A 139 -1.22 0.48 13.95
N ALA A 140 -0.35 1.49 14.06
CA ALA A 140 1.05 1.35 13.68
C ALA A 140 1.77 0.42 14.66
N VAL A 141 2.53 -0.53 14.12
CA VAL A 141 3.35 -1.51 14.83
C VAL A 141 4.78 -0.99 14.97
N GLN A 142 5.33 -0.43 13.89
CA GLN A 142 6.69 0.06 13.82
C GLN A 142 6.81 1.13 12.73
N HIS A 143 7.63 2.14 12.99
CA HIS A 143 7.98 3.20 12.04
C HIS A 143 9.41 2.99 11.56
N LEU A 144 9.65 3.20 10.27
CA LEU A 144 10.96 3.07 9.62
C LEU A 144 11.31 4.42 8.98
N PRO A 145 12.10 5.26 9.67
CA PRO A 145 12.23 6.68 9.34
C PRO A 145 13.25 6.97 8.24
N ALA A 146 13.11 6.38 7.05
CA ALA A 146 13.96 6.75 5.93
C ALA A 146 13.76 8.24 5.58
N THR A 147 14.85 8.91 5.20
CA THR A 147 14.85 10.37 4.96
C THR A 147 15.05 10.72 3.49
N GLN A 148 15.19 9.74 2.61
CA GLN A 148 15.31 9.95 1.17
C GLN A 148 14.02 9.49 0.49
N GLN A 149 13.66 10.17 -0.60
CA GLN A 149 12.42 9.86 -1.33
C GLN A 149 12.43 8.37 -1.71
N LEU A 150 11.36 7.67 -1.32
CA LEU A 150 11.19 6.25 -1.55
C LEU A 150 10.88 6.00 -3.02
N GLU A 151 11.45 4.95 -3.58
CA GLU A 151 11.14 4.48 -4.95
C GLU A 151 10.53 3.08 -4.93
N SER A 152 10.91 2.26 -3.93
CA SER A 152 10.33 0.92 -3.74
C SER A 152 10.69 0.34 -2.38
N MET A 153 9.96 -0.69 -1.96
CA MET A 153 10.26 -1.45 -0.76
C MET A 153 9.86 -2.92 -0.91
N TRP A 154 10.55 -3.83 -0.22
CA TRP A 154 10.24 -5.26 -0.20
C TRP A 154 10.57 -5.92 1.12
N TRP A 155 9.75 -6.90 1.52
CA TRP A 155 10.05 -7.78 2.63
C TRP A 155 11.09 -8.84 2.24
N THR A 156 11.93 -9.23 3.19
CA THR A 156 12.62 -10.51 3.10
C THR A 156 11.63 -11.66 3.27
N GLU A 157 11.92 -12.81 2.64
CA GLU A 157 11.02 -13.98 2.64
C GLU A 157 10.68 -14.47 4.06
N ASP A 158 11.61 -14.31 5.00
CA ASP A 158 11.42 -14.65 6.41
C ASP A 158 10.69 -13.59 7.24
N GLY A 159 10.26 -12.48 6.61
CA GLY A 159 9.58 -11.35 7.24
C GLY A 159 10.42 -10.57 8.25
N SER A 160 11.72 -10.84 8.35
CA SER A 160 12.58 -10.27 9.39
C SER A 160 13.13 -8.90 9.05
N HIS A 161 13.15 -8.54 7.77
CA HIS A 161 13.60 -7.24 7.30
C HIS A 161 12.72 -6.67 6.19
N ILE A 162 12.80 -5.35 6.03
CA ILE A 162 12.34 -4.63 4.84
C ILE A 162 13.56 -4.00 4.18
N LEU A 163 13.65 -4.08 2.86
CA LEU A 163 14.60 -3.36 2.03
C LEU A 163 13.88 -2.19 1.38
N SER A 164 14.46 -1.00 1.40
CA SER A 164 13.94 0.18 0.72
C SER A 164 14.98 0.74 -0.26
N SER A 165 14.55 1.19 -1.44
CA SER A 165 15.41 1.92 -2.38
C SER A 165 14.99 3.37 -2.50
N HIS A 166 15.94 4.26 -2.73
CA HIS A 166 15.71 5.70 -2.71
C HIS A 166 16.19 6.40 -3.98
N SER A 167 15.62 7.58 -4.24
CA SER A 167 15.89 8.40 -5.43
C SER A 167 17.35 8.84 -5.62
N ASP A 168 18.16 8.84 -4.55
CA ASP A 168 19.59 9.16 -4.60
C ASP A 168 20.48 7.94 -4.93
N GLY A 169 19.87 6.78 -5.18
CA GLY A 169 20.53 5.52 -5.48
C GLY A 169 20.95 4.72 -4.25
N SER A 170 20.66 5.20 -3.04
CA SER A 170 20.87 4.43 -1.81
C SER A 170 19.79 3.35 -1.62
N TYR A 171 20.11 2.38 -0.76
CA TYR A 171 19.13 1.46 -0.20
C TYR A 171 19.36 1.31 1.31
N CYS A 172 18.30 1.02 2.06
CA CYS A 172 18.37 0.76 3.49
C CYS A 172 17.79 -0.62 3.79
N ARG A 173 18.34 -1.27 4.82
CA ARG A 173 17.81 -2.52 5.35
C ARG A 173 17.31 -2.30 6.77
N TRP A 174 16.03 -2.56 6.96
CA TRP A 174 15.31 -2.28 8.20
C TRP A 174 14.97 -3.58 8.90
N ARG A 175 15.40 -3.73 10.16
CA ARG A 175 15.03 -4.89 10.97
C ARG A 175 13.61 -4.74 11.51
N VAL A 176 12.82 -5.80 11.38
CA VAL A 176 11.42 -5.86 11.84
C VAL A 176 11.40 -6.47 13.24
N GLY A 177 10.71 -5.82 14.19
CA GLY A 177 10.57 -6.32 15.57
C GLY A 177 11.85 -6.30 16.41
N GLY A 178 12.88 -5.57 15.98
CA GLY A 178 14.09 -5.29 16.75
C GLY A 178 14.21 -3.80 17.12
N PRO A 179 15.06 -3.43 18.09
CA PRO A 179 15.42 -2.03 18.31
C PRO A 179 16.04 -1.43 17.03
N GLU A 180 15.86 -0.13 16.83
CA GLU A 180 16.39 0.65 15.70
C GLU A 180 17.93 0.54 15.64
N GLU A 181 18.45 -0.35 14.80
CA GLU A 181 19.85 -0.35 14.37
C GLU A 181 19.84 -0.16 12.86
N GLU A 182 20.13 1.07 12.42
CA GLU A 182 20.35 1.42 11.02
C GLU A 182 21.70 0.84 10.56
N GLU A 183 21.68 -0.21 9.74
CA GLU A 183 22.85 -0.58 8.93
C GLU A 183 22.72 0.10 7.56
N GLU A 184 23.23 1.33 7.45
CA GLU A 184 23.52 1.95 6.16
C GLU A 184 24.78 1.29 5.57
N GLU A 185 24.62 0.34 4.65
CA GLU A 185 25.74 -0.10 3.81
C GLU A 185 25.95 0.91 2.67
N LYS A 186 27.15 1.52 2.65
CA LYS A 186 27.60 2.49 1.64
C LYS A 186 28.14 1.85 0.37
#